data_AF-A0A1Q3DFU8-F1
#
_entry.id   AF-A0A1Q3DFU8-F1
#
_cell.length_a   1.000
_cell.length_b   1.000
_cell.length_c   1.000
_cell.angle_alpha   90.00
_cell.angle_beta   90.00
_cell.angle_gamma   90.00
#
_symmetry.space_group_name_H-M   'P 1'
#
loop_
_entity.id
_entity.type
_entity.pdbx_description
1 polymer ?
#
loop_
_entity_poly.entity_id
_entity_poly.type
_entity_poly.pdbx_seq_one_letter_code
_entity_poly.pdbx_strand_id
1 'polypeptide(L)'
;GSLLRYFENQVLKNPSFFYAVQLDKEELITNIFWADTRMRIDYELFGDVLTFDTTFATNKEYRPLGVFVGFNHHREIVIFGATLLYDKIIDSFAWLFDKFLEVHGILCSHALKVLDVMNVKIIPDMYITKRWTRHAREGSMQTTKSYVNLEKAECGPIDRYREFCSEAVKLSSFASEFLEGYVIMKKVMGEAHKLMESDKPSPEP
;
A
#
# COMPACT_ATOMS: atom_id res chain seq x y z
N GLY A 1 -7.08 -7.84 -22.60
CA GLY A 1 -5.72 -8.42 -22.66
C GLY A 1 -5.48 -9.35 -21.48
N SER A 2 -4.51 -10.28 -21.58
CA SER A 2 -4.22 -11.28 -20.52
C SER A 2 -3.90 -10.66 -19.15
N LEU A 3 -3.25 -9.50 -19.13
CA LEU A 3 -2.91 -8.76 -17.91
C LEU A 3 -4.14 -8.17 -17.19
N LEU A 4 -5.07 -7.55 -17.92
CA LEU A 4 -6.30 -7.04 -17.33
C LEU A 4 -7.16 -8.16 -16.72
N ARG A 5 -7.27 -9.29 -17.43
CA ARG A 5 -7.97 -10.47 -16.90
C ARG A 5 -7.31 -11.02 -15.63
N TYR A 6 -5.99 -10.93 -15.53
CA TYR A 6 -5.29 -11.26 -14.30
C TYR A 6 -5.68 -10.30 -13.16
N PHE A 7 -5.71 -8.99 -13.40
CA PHE A 7 -6.09 -8.02 -12.36
C PHE A 7 -7.56 -8.16 -11.92
N GLU A 8 -8.48 -8.36 -12.86
CA GLU A 8 -9.88 -8.65 -12.56
C GLU A 8 -9.99 -9.88 -11.63
N ASN A 9 -9.25 -10.94 -11.94
CA ASN A 9 -9.19 -12.14 -11.09
C ASN A 9 -8.56 -11.86 -9.72
N GLN A 10 -7.57 -10.97 -9.62
CA GLN A 10 -6.98 -10.60 -8.33
C GLN A 10 -7.97 -9.83 -7.46
N VAL A 11 -8.73 -8.90 -8.03
CA VAL A 11 -9.78 -8.16 -7.30
C VAL A 11 -10.87 -9.12 -6.80
N LEU A 12 -11.29 -10.10 -7.62
CA LEU A 12 -12.27 -11.12 -7.20
C LEU A 12 -11.77 -11.96 -6.02
N LYS A 13 -10.48 -12.30 -6.01
CA LYS A 13 -9.86 -13.08 -4.92
C LYS A 13 -9.62 -12.26 -3.67
N ASN A 14 -9.31 -10.98 -3.84
CA ASN A 14 -8.94 -10.10 -2.76
C ASN A 14 -9.37 -8.66 -3.08
N PRO A 15 -10.47 -8.17 -2.46
CA PRO A 15 -10.95 -6.81 -2.65
C PRO A 15 -9.95 -5.71 -2.25
N SER A 16 -8.87 -6.04 -1.56
CA SER A 16 -7.80 -5.09 -1.23
C SER A 16 -6.75 -4.93 -2.34
N PHE A 17 -6.77 -5.78 -3.38
CA PHE A 17 -5.99 -5.54 -4.59
C PHE A 17 -6.53 -4.32 -5.32
N PHE A 18 -5.66 -3.39 -5.70
CA PHE A 18 -6.02 -2.21 -6.47
C PHE A 18 -5.30 -2.20 -7.81
N TYR A 19 -6.01 -1.81 -8.86
CA TYR A 19 -5.40 -1.40 -10.11
C TYR A 19 -6.20 -0.27 -10.76
N ALA A 20 -5.52 0.52 -11.59
CA ALA A 20 -6.12 1.55 -12.41
C ALA A 20 -5.53 1.52 -13.83
N VAL A 21 -6.33 1.94 -14.80
CA VAL A 21 -5.96 1.96 -16.22
C VAL A 21 -6.28 3.33 -16.79
N GLN A 22 -5.34 3.91 -17.55
CA GLN A 22 -5.56 5.08 -18.38
C GLN A 22 -5.69 4.65 -19.83
N LEU A 23 -6.68 5.23 -20.52
CA LEU A 23 -6.89 5.06 -21.95
C LEU A 23 -6.61 6.38 -22.67
N ASP A 24 -6.16 6.29 -23.92
CA ASP A 24 -6.13 7.44 -24.83
C ASP A 24 -7.49 7.66 -25.52
N LYS A 25 -7.50 8.58 -26.49
CA LYS A 25 -8.70 8.94 -27.26
C LYS A 25 -9.20 7.81 -28.17
N GLU A 26 -8.36 6.82 -28.45
CA GLU A 26 -8.64 5.66 -29.29
C GLU A 26 -8.97 4.43 -28.44
N GLU A 27 -9.21 4.62 -27.13
CA GLU A 27 -9.48 3.58 -26.14
C GLU A 27 -8.33 2.56 -25.98
N LEU A 28 -7.12 2.95 -26.36
CA LEU A 28 -5.93 2.13 -26.18
C LEU A 28 -5.29 2.40 -24.82
N ILE A 29 -4.78 1.34 -24.20
CA ILE A 29 -4.17 1.42 -22.88
C ILE A 29 -2.81 2.12 -22.98
N THR A 30 -2.72 3.27 -22.30
CA THR A 30 -1.48 4.03 -22.16
C THR A 30 -0.77 3.60 -20.88
N ASN A 31 -1.43 3.78 -19.74
CA ASN A 31 -0.83 3.60 -18.42
C ASN A 31 -1.62 2.61 -17.56
N ILE A 32 -0.92 1.87 -16.72
CA ILE A 32 -1.50 0.90 -15.78
C ILE A 32 -0.75 1.03 -14.46
N PHE A 33 -1.47 1.22 -13.36
CA PHE A 33 -0.93 1.19 -12.00
C PHE A 33 -1.58 0.05 -11.21
N TRP A 34 -0.84 -0.62 -10.34
CA TRP A 34 -1.42 -1.59 -9.40
C TRP A 34 -0.66 -1.63 -8.07
N ALA A 35 -1.40 -2.02 -7.04
CA ALA A 35 -0.87 -2.29 -5.71
C ALA A 35 -1.65 -3.47 -5.12
N ASP A 36 -0.94 -4.55 -4.79
CA ASP A 36 -1.55 -5.64 -4.05
C ASP A 36 -1.75 -5.29 -2.58
N THR A 37 -2.44 -6.16 -1.85
CA THR A 37 -2.75 -5.93 -0.44
C THR A 37 -1.51 -5.72 0.42
N ARG A 38 -0.45 -6.48 0.15
CA ARG A 38 0.79 -6.42 0.91
C ARG A 38 1.53 -5.11 0.64
N MET A 39 1.61 -4.69 -0.62
CA MET A 39 2.19 -3.40 -0.99
C MET A 39 1.50 -2.21 -0.28
N ARG A 40 0.17 -2.28 -0.13
CA ARG A 40 -0.61 -1.26 0.57
C ARG A 40 -0.35 -1.24 2.07
N ILE A 41 -0.28 -2.41 2.70
CA ILE A 41 0.04 -2.55 4.14
C ILE A 41 1.46 -2.07 4.41
N ASP A 42 2.41 -2.51 3.58
CA ASP A 42 3.82 -2.15 3.72
C ASP A 42 4.01 -0.64 3.61
N TYR A 43 3.25 0.03 2.73
CA TYR A 43 3.24 1.49 2.68
C TYR A 43 2.68 2.13 3.96
N GLU A 44 1.65 1.54 4.56
CA GLU A 44 1.07 2.06 5.80
C GLU A 44 2.06 2.00 6.97
N LEU A 45 2.93 0.97 7.00
CA LEU A 45 3.93 0.71 8.03
C LEU A 45 5.28 1.41 7.77
N PHE A 46 5.73 1.47 6.52
CA PHE A 46 7.09 1.86 6.15
C PHE A 46 7.15 3.02 5.13
N GLY A 47 6.01 3.62 4.79
CA GLY A 47 5.89 4.68 3.78
C GLY A 47 6.51 6.03 4.15
N ASP A 48 7.24 6.13 5.27
CA ASP A 48 7.95 7.34 5.71
C ASP A 48 9.05 7.75 4.72
N VAL A 49 9.69 6.77 4.06
CA VAL A 49 10.68 6.99 3.01
C VAL A 49 10.27 6.17 1.79
N LEU A 50 9.94 6.89 0.71
CA LEU A 50 9.54 6.30 -0.57
C LEU A 50 10.35 6.92 -1.70
N THR A 51 10.93 6.07 -2.55
CA THR A 51 11.57 6.40 -3.83
C THR A 51 10.73 5.86 -4.97
N PHE A 52 10.61 6.65 -6.04
CA PHE A 52 9.99 6.18 -7.28
C PHE A 52 11.09 5.99 -8.32
N ASP A 53 11.20 4.77 -8.84
CA ASP A 53 12.21 4.39 -9.81
C ASP A 53 11.56 3.92 -11.11
N THR A 54 12.06 4.41 -12.25
CA THR A 54 11.60 4.03 -13.61
C THR A 54 12.73 3.52 -14.50
N THR A 55 13.77 2.95 -13.90
CA THR A 55 14.96 2.45 -14.61
C THR A 55 14.69 1.22 -15.48
N PHE A 56 13.63 0.45 -15.23
CA PHE A 56 13.33 -0.77 -15.98
C PHE A 56 12.50 -0.48 -17.24
N ALA A 57 13.05 -0.76 -18.42
CA ALA A 57 12.28 -0.85 -19.67
C ALA A 57 11.80 -2.29 -19.86
N THR A 58 10.51 -2.49 -20.14
CA THR A 58 9.90 -3.83 -20.12
C THR A 58 9.95 -4.59 -21.44
N ASN A 59 10.11 -3.90 -22.56
CA ASN A 59 9.98 -4.50 -23.88
C ASN A 59 10.76 -3.72 -24.96
N LYS A 60 10.71 -4.23 -26.20
CA LYS A 60 11.32 -3.62 -27.39
C LYS A 60 10.77 -2.22 -27.72
N GLU A 61 9.60 -1.88 -27.19
CA GLU A 61 8.94 -0.58 -27.32
C GLU A 61 9.37 0.39 -26.20
N TYR A 62 10.33 0.00 -25.36
CA TYR A 62 10.88 0.80 -24.26
C TYR A 62 9.84 1.32 -23.26
N ARG A 63 8.71 0.61 -23.09
CA ARG A 63 7.68 1.02 -22.12
C ARG A 63 8.25 1.05 -20.69
N PRO A 64 8.20 2.21 -20.00
CA PRO A 64 8.72 2.31 -18.65
C PRO A 64 7.92 1.45 -17.66
N LEU A 65 8.62 0.57 -16.94
CA LEU A 65 8.14 0.00 -15.69
C LEU A 65 8.67 0.83 -14.55
N GLY A 66 7.74 1.42 -13.81
CA GLY A 66 8.02 2.14 -12.58
C GLY A 66 7.66 1.30 -11.36
N VAL A 67 8.42 1.48 -10.29
CA VAL A 67 8.13 0.91 -8.98
C VAL A 67 8.25 2.00 -7.91
N PHE A 68 7.31 1.99 -6.98
CA PHE A 68 7.38 2.75 -5.74
C PHE A 68 8.03 1.85 -4.70
N VAL A 69 9.19 2.26 -4.17
CA VAL A 69 10.00 1.43 -3.27
C VAL A 69 10.42 2.19 -2.02
N GLY A 70 10.47 1.51 -0.89
CA GLY A 70 11.05 2.01 0.34
C GLY A 70 11.87 0.93 1.05
N PHE A 71 12.09 1.13 2.34
CA PHE A 71 12.81 0.19 3.19
C PHE A 71 11.99 -0.15 4.43
N ASN A 72 11.99 -1.43 4.82
CA ASN A 72 11.51 -1.82 6.14
C ASN A 72 12.58 -1.57 7.23
N HIS A 73 12.25 -1.86 8.49
CA HIS A 73 13.19 -1.73 9.62
C HIS A 73 14.45 -2.61 9.51
N HIS A 74 14.43 -3.64 8.66
CA HIS A 74 15.57 -4.51 8.37
C HIS A 74 16.43 -4.03 7.19
N ARG A 75 16.12 -2.85 6.62
CA ARG A 75 16.78 -2.29 5.43
C ARG A 75 16.60 -3.14 4.17
N GLU A 76 15.56 -3.96 4.13
CA GLU A 76 15.17 -4.68 2.94
C GLU A 76 14.31 -3.79 2.05
N ILE A 77 14.45 -3.92 0.73
CA ILE A 77 13.65 -3.17 -0.23
C ILE A 77 12.22 -3.70 -0.19
N VAL A 78 11.26 -2.79 -0.07
CA VAL A 78 9.83 -3.10 -0.11
C VAL A 78 9.17 -2.31 -1.23
N ILE A 79 8.29 -2.96 -1.99
CA ILE A 79 7.55 -2.34 -3.09
C ILE A 79 6.18 -1.92 -2.57
N PHE A 80 5.82 -0.66 -2.77
CA PHE A 80 4.55 -0.06 -2.37
C PHE A 80 3.56 0.05 -3.53
N GLY A 81 4.02 -0.09 -4.77
CA GLY A 81 3.18 -0.10 -5.96
C GLY A 81 4.02 -0.21 -7.22
N ALA A 82 3.39 -0.58 -8.33
CA ALA A 82 4.07 -0.73 -9.61
C ALA A 82 3.21 -0.18 -10.76
N THR A 83 3.88 0.21 -11.83
CA THR A 83 3.22 0.85 -12.98
C THR A 83 3.88 0.51 -14.30
N LEU A 84 3.07 0.32 -15.33
CA LEU A 84 3.51 0.31 -16.72
C LEU A 84 3.05 1.62 -17.34
N LEU A 85 3.99 2.43 -17.80
CA LEU A 85 3.71 3.68 -18.49
C LEU A 85 3.89 3.52 -19.99
N TYR A 86 3.17 4.34 -20.75
CA TYR A 86 3.40 4.50 -22.18
C TYR A 86 4.70 5.27 -22.44
N ASP A 87 4.91 6.36 -21.70
CA ASP A 87 6.04 7.28 -21.85
C ASP A 87 6.47 7.88 -20.50
N LYS A 88 7.44 8.79 -20.53
CA LYS A 88 7.96 9.51 -19.35
C LYS A 88 7.59 10.99 -19.37
N ILE A 89 6.41 11.34 -19.91
CA ILE A 89 5.94 12.74 -19.95
C ILE A 89 5.17 13.10 -18.67
N ILE A 90 4.97 14.40 -18.47
CA ILE A 90 4.33 14.96 -17.27
C ILE A 90 2.94 14.38 -17.04
N ASP A 91 2.11 14.28 -18.09
CA ASP A 91 0.71 13.82 -17.96
C ASP A 91 0.63 12.36 -17.48
N SER A 92 1.51 11.49 -17.98
CA SER A 92 1.61 10.09 -17.54
C SER A 92 2.00 9.98 -16.07
N PHE A 93 2.94 10.83 -15.61
CA PHE A 93 3.33 10.88 -14.20
C PHE A 93 2.27 11.51 -13.31
N ALA A 94 1.58 12.56 -13.77
CA ALA A 94 0.50 13.20 -13.03
C ALA A 94 -0.64 12.21 -12.77
N TRP A 95 -1.04 11.46 -13.80
CA TRP A 95 -2.01 10.38 -13.66
C TRP A 95 -1.51 9.30 -12.68
N LEU A 96 -0.26 8.87 -12.81
CA LEU A 96 0.31 7.84 -11.94
C LEU A 96 0.30 8.27 -10.46
N PHE A 97 0.77 9.49 -10.16
CA PHE A 97 0.83 9.98 -8.79
C PHE A 97 -0.56 10.25 -8.21
N ASP A 98 -1.54 10.62 -9.04
CA ASP A 98 -2.96 10.68 -8.65
C ASP A 98 -3.46 9.30 -8.22
N LYS A 99 -3.22 8.25 -9.02
CA LYS A 99 -3.63 6.89 -8.66
C LYS A 99 -2.87 6.33 -7.45
N PHE A 100 -1.59 6.64 -7.31
CA PHE A 100 -0.83 6.28 -6.12
C PHE A 100 -1.43 6.94 -4.87
N LEU A 101 -1.78 8.23 -4.96
CA LEU A 101 -2.42 8.95 -3.86
C LEU A 101 -3.79 8.38 -3.50
N GLU A 102 -4.60 8.04 -4.48
CA GLU A 102 -5.93 7.44 -4.27
C GLU A 102 -5.84 6.18 -3.40
N VAL A 103 -4.78 5.38 -3.58
CA VAL A 103 -4.59 4.11 -2.85
C VAL A 103 -3.88 4.28 -1.51
N HIS A 104 -2.85 5.13 -1.47
CA HIS A 104 -1.88 5.19 -0.37
C HIS A 104 -1.98 6.47 0.47
N GLY A 105 -2.62 7.51 -0.08
CA GLY A 105 -2.92 8.77 0.60
C GLY A 105 -1.78 9.79 0.67
N ILE A 106 -0.53 9.40 0.93
CA ILE A 106 0.57 10.35 1.16
C ILE A 106 1.50 10.43 -0.06
N LEU A 107 1.94 11.65 -0.39
CA LEU A 107 2.98 11.88 -1.40
C LEU A 107 4.37 11.65 -0.77
N CYS A 108 5.25 10.96 -1.47
CA CYS A 108 6.66 10.89 -1.06
C CYS A 108 7.39 12.21 -1.26
N SER A 109 8.53 12.36 -0.61
CA SER A 109 9.44 13.50 -0.79
C SER A 109 9.81 13.74 -2.27
N HIS A 110 9.86 12.68 -3.09
CA HIS A 110 10.10 12.79 -4.52
C HIS A 110 8.91 13.37 -5.29
N ALA A 111 7.67 12.97 -4.95
CA ALA A 111 6.47 13.56 -5.54
C ALA A 111 6.34 15.05 -5.15
N LEU A 112 6.70 15.41 -3.91
CA LEU A 112 6.82 16.81 -3.49
C LEU A 112 7.88 17.55 -4.30
N LYS A 113 9.00 16.91 -4.64
CA LYS A 113 10.04 17.51 -5.49
C LYS A 113 9.60 17.68 -6.94
N VAL A 114 8.79 16.77 -7.48
CA VAL A 114 8.17 16.94 -8.80
C VAL A 114 7.20 18.12 -8.78
N LEU A 115 6.35 18.25 -7.75
CA LEU A 115 5.46 19.41 -7.58
C LEU A 115 6.23 20.74 -7.49
N ASP A 116 7.34 20.75 -6.75
CA ASP A 116 8.26 21.90 -6.65
C ASP A 116 8.87 22.27 -8.01
N VAL A 117 9.36 21.28 -8.78
CA VAL A 117 9.83 21.48 -10.16
C VAL A 117 8.72 21.99 -11.08
N MET A 118 7.48 21.57 -10.85
CA MET A 118 6.29 22.05 -11.54
C MET A 118 5.80 23.42 -11.05
N ASN A 119 6.53 24.08 -10.14
CA ASN A 119 6.18 25.38 -9.54
C ASN A 119 4.81 25.39 -8.84
N VAL A 120 4.36 24.22 -8.36
CA VAL A 120 3.17 24.08 -7.52
C VAL A 120 3.57 24.40 -6.09
N LYS A 121 3.36 25.64 -5.67
CA LYS A 121 3.82 26.18 -4.38
C LYS A 121 2.91 25.87 -3.19
N ILE A 122 1.69 25.44 -3.47
CA ILE A 122 0.69 25.07 -2.48
C ILE A 122 0.25 23.66 -2.84
N ILE A 123 0.51 22.71 -1.93
CA ILE A 123 -0.01 21.35 -2.04
C ILE A 123 -1.53 21.45 -1.92
N PRO A 124 -2.31 21.08 -2.96
CA PRO A 124 -3.77 21.17 -2.87
C PRO A 124 -4.31 20.33 -1.70
N ASP A 125 -5.37 20.79 -1.04
CA ASP A 125 -5.91 20.19 0.19
C ASP A 125 -6.25 18.69 0.04
N MET A 126 -6.59 18.26 -1.16
CA MET A 126 -6.81 16.84 -1.49
C MET A 126 -5.59 15.93 -1.25
N TYR A 127 -4.38 16.49 -1.24
CA TYR A 127 -3.13 15.80 -0.93
C TYR A 127 -2.71 15.95 0.55
N ILE A 128 -3.40 16.77 1.35
CA ILE A 128 -3.14 16.98 2.78
C ILE A 128 -4.00 16.02 3.60
N THR A 129 -3.49 14.81 3.83
CA THR A 129 -4.17 13.81 4.67
C THR A 129 -4.11 14.15 6.15
N LYS A 130 -4.97 13.54 6.98
CA LYS A 130 -4.99 13.75 8.45
C LYS A 130 -3.60 13.59 9.10
N ARG A 131 -2.77 12.66 8.59
CA ARG A 131 -1.40 12.40 9.06
C ARG A 131 -0.46 13.60 8.88
N TRP A 132 -0.76 14.51 7.95
CA TRP A 132 0.03 15.72 7.63
C TRP A 132 -0.55 17.00 8.23
N THR A 133 -1.58 16.89 9.08
CA THR A 133 -2.14 18.03 9.82
C THR A 133 -1.48 18.14 11.20
N ARG A 134 -1.50 19.35 11.79
CA ARG A 134 -1.06 19.58 13.18
C ARG A 134 -1.81 18.70 14.21
N HIS A 135 -3.00 18.22 13.84
CA HIS A 135 -3.88 17.40 14.67
C HIS A 135 -3.69 15.89 14.44
N ALA A 136 -2.67 15.46 13.67
CA ALA A 136 -2.40 14.06 13.36
C ALA A 136 -2.28 13.16 14.61
N ARG A 137 -1.88 13.73 15.76
CA ARG A 137 -1.75 13.05 17.05
C ARG A 137 -2.95 13.24 17.99
N GLU A 138 -3.85 14.16 17.66
CA GLU A 138 -5.02 14.47 18.50
C GLU A 138 -6.19 13.49 18.26
N GLY A 139 -6.04 12.59 17.27
CA GLY A 139 -7.06 11.63 16.85
C GLY A 139 -6.77 10.17 17.16
N SER A 140 -5.79 9.82 18.02
CA SER A 140 -5.69 8.46 18.56
C SER A 140 -6.76 8.26 19.64
N MET A 141 -8.03 8.26 19.22
CA MET A 141 -9.26 7.78 19.87
C MET A 141 -10.45 8.53 19.26
N GLN A 142 -10.95 8.02 18.13
CA GLN A 142 -12.37 7.97 17.74
C GLN A 142 -12.43 7.54 16.27
N THR A 143 -12.54 6.24 16.04
CA THR A 143 -13.04 5.71 14.78
C THR A 143 -14.40 6.36 14.52
N THR A 144 -14.49 7.06 13.40
CA THR A 144 -15.74 7.59 12.87
C THR A 144 -16.73 6.44 12.74
N LYS A 145 -17.70 6.38 13.67
CA LYS A 145 -18.99 5.73 13.43
C LYS A 145 -19.69 6.52 12.32
N SER A 146 -19.37 6.23 11.06
CA SER A 146 -20.33 6.47 9.98
C SER A 146 -21.35 5.34 10.05
N TYR A 147 -22.56 5.68 10.49
CA TYR A 147 -23.73 4.83 10.56
C TYR A 147 -23.96 4.13 9.22
N VAL A 148 -23.58 2.86 9.14
CA VAL A 148 -24.35 1.87 8.40
C VAL A 148 -24.82 0.92 9.49
N ASN A 149 -26.14 0.78 9.65
CA ASN A 149 -26.71 -0.20 10.57
C ASN A 149 -26.18 -1.58 10.20
N LEU A 150 -25.25 -2.09 11.00
CA LEU A 150 -24.83 -3.48 10.99
C LEU A 150 -25.01 -3.98 12.41
N GLU A 151 -26.26 -4.29 12.75
CA GLU A 151 -26.49 -5.34 13.72
C GLU A 151 -25.76 -6.59 13.20
N LYS A 152 -24.65 -6.91 13.87
CA LYS A 152 -23.78 -8.08 13.61
C LYS A 152 -23.22 -8.19 12.18
N ALA A 153 -22.37 -7.26 11.76
CA ALA A 153 -21.36 -7.61 10.76
C ALA A 153 -20.20 -8.33 11.45
N GLU A 154 -19.91 -9.57 11.03
CA GLU A 154 -18.64 -10.21 11.35
C GLU A 154 -17.49 -9.33 10.85
N CYS A 155 -16.48 -9.10 11.69
CA CYS A 155 -15.28 -8.33 11.38
C CYS A 155 -14.59 -8.94 10.15
N GLY A 156 -14.48 -8.20 9.04
CA GLY A 156 -13.91 -8.71 7.79
C GLY A 156 -12.41 -9.04 7.91
N PRO A 157 -11.82 -9.83 6.98
CA PRO A 157 -10.41 -10.21 7.05
C PRO A 157 -9.44 -9.01 7.17
N ILE A 158 -9.76 -7.88 6.55
CA ILE A 158 -8.95 -6.65 6.56
C ILE A 158 -8.97 -5.99 7.94
N ASP A 159 -10.14 -5.94 8.58
CA ASP A 159 -10.30 -5.32 9.89
C ASP A 159 -9.57 -6.14 10.97
N ARG A 160 -9.69 -7.47 10.92
CA ARG A 160 -8.92 -8.40 11.78
C ARG A 160 -7.41 -8.25 11.57
N TYR A 161 -6.97 -8.11 10.32
CA TYR A 161 -5.56 -7.94 10.00
C TYR A 161 -5.01 -6.62 10.57
N ARG A 162 -5.73 -5.51 10.38
CA ARG A 162 -5.34 -4.19 10.92
C ARG A 162 -5.24 -4.19 12.45
N GLU A 163 -6.23 -4.77 13.12
CA GLU A 163 -6.23 -4.92 14.57
C GLU A 163 -5.01 -5.73 15.03
N PHE A 164 -4.76 -6.87 14.39
CA PHE A 164 -3.63 -7.74 14.73
C PHE A 164 -2.27 -7.07 14.49
N CYS A 165 -2.10 -6.38 13.36
CA CYS A 165 -0.87 -5.66 13.07
C CYS A 165 -0.63 -4.52 14.07
N SER A 166 -1.67 -3.76 14.44
CA SER A 166 -1.53 -2.68 15.41
C SER A 166 -1.03 -3.22 16.77
N GLU A 167 -1.61 -4.30 17.26
CA GLU A 167 -1.18 -4.94 18.51
C GLU A 167 0.20 -5.60 18.39
N ALA A 168 0.47 -6.31 17.29
CA ALA A 168 1.75 -6.96 17.05
C ALA A 168 2.91 -5.96 17.01
N VAL A 169 2.72 -4.77 16.43
CA VAL A 169 3.75 -3.72 16.38
C VAL A 169 4.05 -3.18 17.78
N LYS A 170 3.02 -2.86 18.57
CA LYS A 170 3.20 -2.39 19.96
C LYS A 170 3.93 -3.43 20.80
N LEU A 171 3.49 -4.68 20.71
CA LEU A 171 4.06 -5.77 21.49
C LEU A 171 5.49 -6.08 21.05
N SER A 172 5.78 -6.06 19.75
CA SER A 172 7.13 -6.26 19.20
C SER A 172 8.08 -5.14 19.63
N SER A 173 7.62 -3.89 19.61
CA SER A 173 8.39 -2.75 20.11
C SER A 173 8.77 -2.94 21.57
N PHE A 174 7.78 -3.19 22.43
CA PHE A 174 8.00 -3.40 23.88
C PHE A 174 8.89 -4.62 24.16
N ALA A 175 8.63 -5.75 23.51
CA ALA A 175 9.40 -6.96 23.69
C ALA A 175 10.86 -6.82 23.26
N SER A 176 11.16 -5.91 22.33
CA SER A 176 12.53 -5.67 21.87
C SER A 176 13.39 -4.88 22.86
N GLU A 177 12.78 -4.24 23.87
CA GLU A 177 13.50 -3.43 24.86
C GLU A 177 14.35 -4.27 25.83
N PHE A 178 14.09 -5.58 25.95
CA PHE A 178 14.84 -6.48 26.81
C PHE A 178 14.88 -7.92 26.26
N LEU A 179 15.96 -8.64 26.55
CA LEU A 179 16.25 -9.96 25.96
C LEU A 179 15.15 -10.98 26.28
N GLU A 180 14.63 -10.95 27.50
CA GLU A 180 13.57 -11.84 27.95
C GLU A 180 12.27 -11.61 27.17
N GLY A 181 11.95 -10.36 26.85
CA GLY A 181 10.79 -9.98 26.03
C GLY A 181 10.87 -10.57 24.63
N TYR A 182 12.04 -10.42 23.99
CA TYR A 182 12.31 -11.00 22.67
C TYR A 182 12.17 -12.54 22.69
N VAL A 183 12.73 -13.21 23.70
CA VAL A 183 12.65 -14.69 23.84
C VAL A 183 11.21 -15.15 23.99
N ILE A 184 10.42 -14.46 24.82
CA ILE A 184 8.99 -14.75 25.02
C ILE A 184 8.22 -14.56 23.71
N MET A 185 8.39 -13.41 23.05
CA MET A 185 7.67 -13.08 21.82
C MET A 185 7.98 -14.09 20.71
N LYS A 186 9.26 -14.45 20.54
CA LYS A 186 9.69 -15.45 19.55
C LYS A 186 9.08 -16.82 19.79
N LYS A 187 8.96 -17.24 21.06
CA LYS A 187 8.30 -18.50 21.43
C LYS A 187 6.81 -18.47 21.09
N VAL A 188 6.11 -17.43 21.53
CA VAL A 188 4.65 -17.29 21.33
C VAL A 188 4.30 -17.23 19.84
N MET A 189 5.05 -16.45 19.05
CA MET A 189 4.84 -16.39 17.59
C MET A 189 5.05 -17.76 16.93
N GLY A 190 6.07 -18.51 17.35
CA GLY A 190 6.33 -19.86 16.83
C GLY A 190 5.25 -20.88 17.19
N GLU A 191 4.68 -20.80 18.40
CA GLU A 191 3.56 -21.65 18.83
C GLU A 191 2.27 -21.29 18.09
N ALA A 192 1.97 -20.00 17.96
CA ALA A 192 0.81 -19.50 17.22
C ALA A 192 0.86 -19.93 15.75
N HIS A 193 2.02 -19.86 15.10
CA HIS A 193 2.19 -20.30 13.71
C HIS A 193 1.84 -21.77 13.52
N LYS A 194 2.34 -22.64 14.41
CA LYS A 194 2.05 -24.08 14.35
C LYS A 194 0.56 -24.39 14.51
N LEU A 195 -0.11 -23.70 15.43
CA LEU A 195 -1.55 -23.83 15.65
C LEU A 195 -2.34 -23.41 14.41
N MET A 196 -1.99 -22.28 13.80
CA MET A 196 -2.64 -21.79 12.58
C MET A 196 -2.44 -22.71 11.37
N GLU A 197 -1.28 -23.36 11.26
CA GLU A 197 -1.03 -24.35 10.22
C GLU A 197 -1.83 -25.63 10.43
N SER A 198 -2.02 -26.07 11.67
CA SER A 198 -2.81 -27.28 11.98
C SER A 198 -4.31 -27.12 11.74
N ASP A 199 -4.83 -25.89 11.84
CA ASP A 199 -6.26 -25.57 11.67
C ASP A 199 -6.61 -25.06 10.26
N LYS A 200 -5.66 -25.10 9.33
CA LYS A 200 -5.89 -24.63 7.95
C LYS A 200 -6.92 -25.55 7.27
N PRO A 201 -8.06 -25.03 6.79
CA PRO A 201 -9.06 -25.87 6.13
C PRO A 201 -8.46 -26.54 4.90
N SER A 202 -8.71 -27.84 4.74
CA SER A 202 -8.28 -28.62 3.58
C SER A 202 -8.75 -27.91 2.30
N PRO A 203 -7.92 -27.83 1.26
CA PRO A 203 -8.42 -27.36 -0.04
C PRO A 203 -9.57 -28.27 -0.47
N GLU A 204 -10.75 -27.69 -0.72
CA GLU A 204 -11.90 -28.44 -1.23
C GLU A 204 -11.53 -29.12 -2.55
N PRO A 205 -11.98 -30.38 -2.77
CA PRO A 205 -11.62 -31.19 -3.93
C PRO A 205 -12.12 -30.63 -5.27
#